data_AF-A0A970IRZ7-F1
#
_entry.id   AF-A0A970IRZ7-F1
#
_cell.length_a   1.000
_cell.length_b   1.000
_cell.length_c   1.000
_cell.angle_alpha   90.00
_cell.angle_beta   90.00
_cell.angle_gamma   90.00
#
_symmetry.space_group_name_H-M   'P 1'
#
loop_
_entity.id
_entity.type
_entity.pdbx_description
1 polymer ?
#
loop_
_entity_poly.entity_id
_entity_poly.type
_entity_poly.pdbx_seq_one_letter_code
_entity_poly.pdbx_strand_id
1 'polypeptide(L)'
;MLKQYEEIYKTYFPRVFSFLVKFCGNDELAEELTQETFYQAFLSLRKFKGQSHLFTWLVSIGKNVFYKHLKKNKKDIDSVNIDLVVNVLYSDHLNSPEEMLLKKALVKTIKEKINEIPEKYKNVVILRIYADMPFSQIAETLG
;
A
#
# COMPACT_ATOMS: atom_id res chain seq x y z
N MET A 1 -13.23 -19.31 17.33
CA MET A 1 -12.40 -18.11 17.06
C MET A 1 -11.09 -18.46 16.35
N LEU A 2 -10.22 -19.31 16.93
CA LEU A 2 -8.95 -19.68 16.28
C LEU A 2 -9.12 -20.36 14.90
N LYS A 3 -10.01 -21.36 14.79
CA LYS A 3 -10.31 -22.02 13.50
C LYS A 3 -10.81 -21.04 12.42
N GLN A 4 -11.71 -20.14 12.80
CA GLN A 4 -12.25 -19.11 11.90
C GLN A 4 -11.16 -18.13 11.43
N TYR A 5 -10.22 -17.79 12.33
CA TYR A 5 -9.10 -16.93 11.96
C TYR A 5 -8.08 -17.65 11.07
N GLU A 6 -7.84 -18.94 11.30
CA GLU A 6 -6.99 -19.77 10.45
C GLU A 6 -7.51 -19.85 9.01
N GLU A 7 -8.83 -19.98 8.83
CA GLU A 7 -9.47 -19.91 7.51
C GLU A 7 -9.26 -18.54 6.85
N ILE A 8 -9.47 -17.45 7.59
CA ILE A 8 -9.21 -16.09 7.09
C ILE A 8 -7.75 -15.95 6.65
N TYR A 9 -6.80 -16.43 7.46
CA TYR A 9 -5.39 -16.38 7.12
C TYR A 9 -5.10 -17.13 5.83
N LYS A 10 -5.49 -18.41 5.73
CA LYS A 10 -5.25 -19.23 4.54
C LYS A 10 -5.88 -18.64 3.28
N THR A 11 -7.09 -18.10 3.38
CA THR A 11 -7.82 -17.53 2.24
C THR A 11 -7.22 -16.21 1.77
N TYR A 12 -6.84 -15.32 2.69
CA TYR A 12 -6.48 -13.94 2.33
C TYR A 12 -4.99 -13.68 2.28
N PHE A 13 -4.15 -14.51 2.91
CA PHE A 13 -2.70 -14.30 2.95
C PHE A 13 -2.08 -14.10 1.56
N PRO A 14 -2.31 -14.97 0.55
CA PRO A 14 -1.68 -14.79 -0.76
C PRO A 14 -2.06 -13.46 -1.43
N ARG A 15 -3.31 -13.03 -1.22
CA ARG A 15 -3.86 -11.81 -1.84
C ARG A 15 -3.37 -10.55 -1.13
N VAL A 16 -3.25 -10.57 0.20
CA VAL A 16 -2.70 -9.47 1.00
C VAL A 16 -1.19 -9.35 0.77
N PHE A 17 -0.46 -10.46 0.75
CA PHE A 17 0.96 -10.48 0.39
C PHE A 17 1.19 -9.91 -1.00
N SER A 18 0.46 -10.40 -2.01
CA SER A 18 0.58 -9.87 -3.39
C SER A 18 0.25 -8.39 -3.49
N PHE A 19 -0.72 -7.91 -2.71
CA PHE A 19 -1.01 -6.48 -2.60
C PHE A 19 0.18 -5.74 -1.99
N LEU A 20 0.72 -6.21 -0.87
CA LEU A 20 1.83 -5.57 -0.16
C LEU A 20 3.12 -5.59 -0.97
N VAL A 21 3.44 -6.67 -1.68
CA VAL A 21 4.57 -6.73 -2.63
C VAL A 21 4.48 -5.61 -3.64
N LYS A 22 3.32 -5.44 -4.28
CA LYS A 22 3.12 -4.34 -5.23
C LYS A 22 3.18 -2.98 -4.51
N PHE A 23 2.68 -2.91 -3.27
CA PHE A 23 2.55 -1.70 -2.47
C PHE A 23 3.85 -1.20 -1.82
N CYS A 24 4.82 -2.04 -1.49
CA CYS A 24 6.12 -1.59 -1.02
C CYS A 24 7.25 -1.80 -2.05
N GLY A 25 7.03 -2.67 -3.05
CA GLY A 25 8.00 -3.06 -4.08
C GLY A 25 9.27 -3.69 -3.55
N ASN A 26 9.19 -4.29 -2.37
CA ASN A 26 10.25 -5.08 -1.78
C ASN A 26 9.61 -6.33 -1.18
N ASP A 27 9.94 -7.50 -1.72
CA ASP A 27 9.31 -8.77 -1.36
C ASP A 27 9.58 -9.16 0.10
N GLU A 28 10.80 -8.92 0.59
CA GLU A 28 11.20 -9.22 1.98
C GLU A 28 10.41 -8.33 2.95
N LEU A 29 10.35 -7.03 2.66
CA LEU A 29 9.54 -6.10 3.44
C LEU A 29 8.04 -6.46 3.36
N ALA A 30 7.54 -6.85 2.19
CA ALA A 30 6.14 -7.26 2.03
C ALA A 30 5.79 -8.47 2.90
N GLU A 31 6.73 -9.42 3.06
CA GLU A 31 6.54 -10.58 3.92
C GLU A 31 6.39 -10.16 5.39
N GLU A 32 7.31 -9.33 5.89
CA GLU A 32 7.25 -8.78 7.25
C GLU A 32 5.94 -8.02 7.49
N LEU A 33 5.58 -7.12 6.57
CA LEU A 33 4.35 -6.33 6.65
C LEU A 33 3.11 -7.22 6.62
N THR A 34 3.12 -8.30 5.83
CA THR A 34 1.99 -9.24 5.75
C THR A 34 1.81 -9.97 7.08
N GLN A 35 2.90 -10.49 7.65
CA GLN A 35 2.85 -11.17 8.95
C GLN A 35 2.29 -10.24 10.04
N GLU A 36 2.81 -9.01 10.12
CA GLU A 36 2.34 -8.02 11.08
C GLU A 36 0.89 -7.59 10.81
N THR A 37 0.47 -7.50 9.54
CA THR A 37 -0.93 -7.22 9.15
C THR A 37 -1.88 -8.25 9.74
N PHE A 38 -1.56 -9.53 9.58
CA PHE A 38 -2.39 -10.60 10.12
C PHE A 38 -2.31 -10.62 11.66
N TYR A 39 -1.15 -10.39 12.26
CA TYR A 39 -1.07 -10.25 13.72
C TYR A 39 -2.00 -9.15 14.26
N GLN A 40 -1.99 -7.95 13.66
CA GLN A 40 -2.88 -6.86 14.03
C GLN A 40 -4.36 -7.17 13.74
N ALA A 41 -4.64 -7.89 12.65
CA ALA A 41 -5.98 -8.35 12.32
C ALA A 41 -6.51 -9.33 13.38
N PHE A 42 -5.69 -10.27 13.87
CA PHE A 42 -6.05 -11.19 14.94
C PHE A 42 -6.48 -10.44 16.21
N LEU A 43 -5.69 -9.45 16.63
CA LEU A 43 -5.98 -8.62 17.81
C LEU A 43 -7.26 -7.78 17.63
N SER A 44 -7.54 -7.37 16.40
CA SER A 44 -8.63 -6.43 16.08
C SER A 44 -9.90 -7.10 15.57
N LEU A 45 -9.89 -8.41 15.32
CA LEU A 45 -10.99 -9.14 14.66
C LEU A 45 -12.31 -8.98 15.39
N ARG A 46 -12.31 -8.97 16.72
CA ARG A 46 -13.53 -8.79 17.53
C ARG A 46 -14.17 -7.40 17.35
N LYS A 47 -13.41 -6.41 16.88
CA LYS A 47 -13.88 -5.04 16.64
C LYS A 47 -14.35 -4.83 15.20
N PHE A 48 -14.13 -5.81 14.32
CA PHE A 48 -14.56 -5.72 12.94
C PHE A 48 -16.10 -5.82 12.85
N LYS A 49 -16.74 -4.71 12.47
CA LYS A 49 -18.21 -4.59 12.42
C LYS A 49 -18.82 -5.04 11.09
N GLY A 50 -18.05 -5.61 10.17
CA GLY A 50 -18.54 -6.06 8.86
C GLY A 50 -19.01 -4.94 7.92
N GLN A 51 -18.63 -3.68 8.20
CA GLN A 51 -19.03 -2.51 7.40
C GLN A 51 -18.28 -2.39 6.06
N SER A 52 -17.28 -3.24 5.84
CA SER A 52 -16.53 -3.35 4.59
C SER A 52 -16.29 -4.83 4.28
N HIS A 53 -15.88 -5.14 3.05
CA HIS A 53 -15.35 -6.48 2.75
C HIS A 53 -14.12 -6.76 3.63
N LEU A 54 -13.96 -8.03 4.03
CA LEU A 54 -12.86 -8.45 4.90
C LEU A 54 -11.48 -8.18 4.26
N PHE A 55 -11.36 -8.37 2.95
CA PHE A 55 -10.14 -8.04 2.21
C PHE A 55 -9.80 -6.54 2.30
N THR A 56 -10.79 -5.66 2.10
CA THR A 56 -10.61 -4.21 2.21
C THR A 56 -10.15 -3.81 3.61
N TRP A 57 -10.70 -4.46 4.64
CA TRP A 57 -10.28 -4.24 6.01
C TRP A 57 -8.83 -4.71 6.26
N LEU A 58 -8.45 -5.90 5.80
CA LEU A 58 -7.07 -6.40 5.89
C LEU A 58 -6.07 -5.49 5.18
N VAL A 59 -6.42 -5.01 3.97
CA VAL A 59 -5.61 -4.03 3.23
C VAL A 59 -5.46 -2.72 4.01
N SER A 60 -6.50 -2.25 4.70
CA SER A 60 -6.41 -1.05 5.54
C SER A 60 -5.43 -1.23 6.72
N ILE A 61 -5.40 -2.42 7.31
CA ILE A 61 -4.43 -2.75 8.37
C ILE A 61 -3.02 -2.77 7.77
N GLY A 62 -2.82 -3.43 6.63
CA GLY A 62 -1.50 -3.51 5.99
C GLY A 62 -0.94 -2.16 5.58
N LYS A 63 -1.79 -1.25 5.08
CA LYS A 63 -1.42 0.15 4.85
C LYS A 63 -0.96 0.84 6.14
N ASN A 64 -1.70 0.70 7.23
CA ASN A 64 -1.31 1.29 8.52
C ASN A 64 0.00 0.72 9.08
N VAL A 65 0.23 -0.59 8.93
CA VAL A 65 1.48 -1.24 9.32
C VAL A 65 2.64 -0.68 8.51
N PHE A 66 2.47 -0.55 7.19
CA PHE A 66 3.47 0.08 6.32
C PHE A 66 3.76 1.53 6.71
N TYR A 67 2.74 2.30 7.09
CA TYR A 67 2.96 3.69 7.54
C TYR A 67 3.76 3.76 8.84
N LYS A 68 3.48 2.87 9.79
CA LYS A 68 4.28 2.76 11.01
C LYS A 68 5.73 2.40 10.69
N HIS A 69 5.95 1.52 9.71
CA HIS A 69 7.27 1.16 9.22
C HIS A 69 7.99 2.40 8.64
N LEU A 70 7.37 3.13 7.71
CA LEU A 70 7.95 4.33 7.11
C LEU A 70 8.25 5.43 8.15
N LYS A 71 7.37 5.64 9.13
CA LYS A 71 7.59 6.63 10.20
C LYS A 71 8.79 6.25 11.08
N LYS A 72 9.01 4.96 11.32
CA LYS A 72 10.16 4.46 12.09
C LYS A 72 11.46 4.51 11.27
N ASN A 73 11.36 4.25 9.96
CA ASN A 73 12.48 4.20 9.04
C ASN A 73 12.44 5.40 8.08
N LYS A 74 12.68 6.62 8.60
CA LYS A 74 12.67 7.87 7.81
C LYS A 74 13.52 7.82 6.53
N LYS A 75 14.55 6.96 6.47
CA LYS A 75 15.39 6.74 5.28
C LYS A 75 14.68 6.05 4.11
N ASP A 76 13.59 5.33 4.36
CA ASP A 76 12.84 4.59 3.33
C ASP A 76 11.74 5.43 2.66
N ILE A 77 11.55 6.68 3.09
CA ILE A 77 10.61 7.59 2.44
C ILE A 77 11.18 8.08 1.10
N ASP A 78 12.50 8.33 1.05
CA ASP A 78 13.20 8.71 -0.17
C ASP A 78 13.33 7.54 -1.16
N SER A 79 13.10 6.30 -0.71
CA SER A 79 13.11 5.09 -1.55
C SER A 79 11.72 4.69 -2.05
N VAL A 80 10.65 5.43 -1.72
CA VAL A 80 9.31 5.17 -2.25
C VAL A 80 9.31 5.41 -3.75
N ASN A 81 9.46 4.32 -4.49
CA ASN A 81 9.60 4.36 -5.93
C ASN A 81 8.24 4.68 -6.57
N ILE A 82 8.16 5.84 -7.23
CA ILE A 82 7.00 6.28 -8.01
C ILE A 82 6.56 5.20 -9.02
N ASP A 83 7.46 4.37 -9.52
CA ASP A 83 7.13 3.27 -10.41
C ASP A 83 6.18 2.26 -9.79
N LEU A 84 6.29 1.99 -8.49
CA LEU A 84 5.40 1.10 -7.73
C LEU A 84 4.06 1.78 -7.46
N VAL A 85 4.09 3.09 -7.18
CA VAL A 85 2.91 3.94 -6.98
C VAL A 85 1.95 3.85 -8.14
N VAL A 86 2.48 4.02 -9.34
CA VAL A 86 1.66 4.00 -10.54
C VAL A 86 1.31 2.57 -10.97
N ASN A 87 2.06 1.54 -10.57
CA ASN A 87 1.68 0.15 -10.85
C ASN A 87 0.52 -0.34 -9.96
N VAL A 88 0.45 0.06 -8.69
CA VAL A 88 -0.61 -0.38 -7.76
C VAL A 88 -1.94 0.31 -8.04
N LEU A 89 -1.94 1.64 -8.22
CA LEU A 89 -3.15 2.43 -8.48
C LEU A 89 -3.90 1.99 -9.75
N TYR A 90 -3.20 1.27 -10.63
CA TYR A 90 -3.69 0.89 -11.93
C TYR A 90 -3.61 -0.62 -12.16
N SER A 91 -3.54 -1.44 -11.10
CA SER A 91 -3.50 -2.91 -11.24
C SER A 91 -4.89 -3.58 -11.39
N ASP A 92 -5.98 -2.80 -11.38
CA ASP A 92 -7.31 -3.35 -11.61
C ASP A 92 -7.58 -3.55 -13.11
N HIS A 93 -7.87 -4.81 -13.45
CA HIS A 93 -8.54 -5.32 -14.65
C HIS A 93 -8.21 -4.59 -15.98
N LEU A 94 -7.12 -4.99 -16.62
CA LEU A 94 -6.85 -4.63 -18.02
C LEU A 94 -7.42 -5.73 -18.92
N ASN A 95 -8.39 -5.37 -19.76
CA ASN A 95 -9.10 -6.34 -20.61
C ASN A 95 -8.55 -6.36 -22.04
N SER A 96 -7.72 -5.38 -22.46
CA SER A 96 -7.09 -5.38 -23.79
C SER A 96 -5.63 -4.89 -23.83
N PRO A 97 -4.83 -5.31 -24.84
CA PRO A 97 -3.47 -4.81 -25.06
C PRO A 97 -3.38 -3.29 -25.31
N GLU A 98 -4.41 -2.70 -25.93
CA GLU A 98 -4.46 -1.25 -26.21
C GLU A 98 -4.66 -0.43 -24.93
N GLU A 99 -5.51 -0.89 -24.01
CA GLU A 99 -5.67 -0.28 -22.69
C GLU A 99 -4.35 -0.29 -21.91
N MET A 100 -3.59 -1.37 -22.03
CA MET A 100 -2.29 -1.50 -21.37
C MET A 100 -1.26 -0.51 -21.93
N LEU A 101 -1.31 -0.23 -23.24
CA LEU A 101 -0.40 0.68 -23.92
C LEU A 101 -0.71 2.15 -23.60
N LEU A 102 -2.00 2.53 -23.64
CA LEU A 102 -2.49 3.85 -23.20
C LEU A 102 -2.15 4.11 -21.74
N LYS A 103 -2.33 3.11 -20.87
CA LYS A 103 -1.98 3.20 -19.46
C LYS A 103 -0.48 3.43 -19.26
N LYS A 104 0.38 2.67 -19.96
CA LYS A 104 1.84 2.90 -19.89
C LYS A 104 2.23 4.32 -20.28
N ALA A 105 1.58 4.90 -21.29
CA ALA A 105 1.79 6.29 -21.67
C ALA A 105 1.36 7.26 -20.55
N LEU A 106 0.18 7.06 -19.98
CA LEU A 106 -0.32 7.88 -18.86
C LEU A 106 0.59 7.81 -17.64
N VAL A 107 1.05 6.61 -17.28
CA VAL A 107 2.00 6.37 -16.19
C VAL A 107 3.27 7.19 -16.40
N LYS A 108 3.80 7.18 -17.63
CA LYS A 108 5.00 7.91 -18.00
C LYS A 108 4.80 9.43 -17.84
N THR A 109 3.68 9.96 -18.32
CA THR A 109 3.37 11.40 -18.19
C THR A 109 3.20 11.83 -16.74
N ILE A 110 2.52 11.02 -15.91
CA ILE A 110 2.38 11.30 -14.48
C ILE A 110 3.75 11.33 -13.79
N LYS A 111 4.64 10.38 -14.11
CA LYS A 111 6.02 10.36 -13.59
C LYS A 111 6.80 11.60 -13.95
N GLU A 112 6.75 12.02 -15.22
CA GLU A 112 7.40 13.24 -15.70
C GLU A 112 6.92 14.45 -14.90
N LYS A 113 5.60 14.59 -14.69
CA LYS A 113 5.03 15.68 -13.90
C LYS A 113 5.35 15.63 -12.41
N ILE A 114 5.42 14.45 -11.81
CA ILE A 114 5.84 14.32 -10.40
C ILE A 114 7.33 14.65 -10.24
N ASN A 115 8.17 14.35 -11.23
CA ASN A 115 9.59 14.71 -11.20
C ASN A 115 9.85 16.21 -11.39
N GLU A 116 8.90 16.97 -11.94
CA GLU A 116 8.96 18.44 -11.98
C GLU A 116 8.67 19.08 -10.60
N ILE A 117 8.13 18.33 -9.64
CA ILE A 117 7.81 18.83 -8.30
C ILE A 117 9.09 18.90 -7.46
N PRO A 118 9.33 19.99 -6.70
CA PRO A 118 10.47 20.07 -5.79
C PRO A 118 10.46 18.90 -4.79
N GLU A 119 11.61 18.31 -4.52
CA GLU A 119 11.73 17.07 -3.71
C GLU A 119 11.01 17.14 -2.35
N LYS A 120 11.03 18.31 -1.71
CA LYS A 120 10.29 18.56 -0.45
C LYS A 120 8.78 18.26 -0.54
N TYR A 121 8.16 18.48 -1.69
CA TYR A 121 6.74 18.23 -1.93
C TYR A 121 6.47 16.90 -2.61
N LYS A 122 7.48 16.32 -3.27
CA LYS A 122 7.38 15.03 -3.95
C LYS A 122 7.02 13.92 -2.97
N ASN A 123 7.71 13.85 -1.83
CA ASN A 123 7.43 12.89 -0.77
C ASN A 123 6.01 13.08 -0.18
N VAL A 124 5.52 14.32 -0.05
CA VAL A 124 4.15 14.61 0.40
C VAL A 124 3.11 14.06 -0.59
N VAL A 125 3.31 14.33 -1.88
CA VAL A 125 2.40 13.90 -2.95
C VAL A 125 2.38 12.37 -3.04
N ILE A 126 3.56 11.73 -2.99
CA ILE A 126 3.68 10.28 -2.98
C ILE A 126 2.96 9.69 -1.76
N LEU A 127 3.24 10.19 -0.55
CA LEU A 127 2.63 9.71 0.68
C LEU A 127 1.13 10.01 0.78
N ARG A 128 0.59 10.95 -0.02
CA ARG A 128 -0.85 11.25 -0.05
C ARG A 128 -1.60 10.45 -1.09
N ILE A 129 -1.01 10.28 -2.28
CA ILE A 129 -1.65 9.62 -3.42
C ILE A 129 -1.50 8.10 -3.32
N TYR A 130 -0.35 7.62 -2.85
CA TYR A 130 -0.02 6.20 -2.83
C TYR A 130 -0.46 5.51 -1.54
N ALA A 131 0.15 5.96 -0.46
CA ALA A 131 -0.35 5.75 0.88
C ALA A 131 -1.56 6.68 0.99
N ASP A 132 -2.76 6.28 1.37
CA ASP A 132 -3.83 7.28 1.55
C ASP A 132 -3.64 8.02 2.89
N MET A 133 -2.43 8.54 3.13
CA MET A 133 -2.02 9.08 4.41
C MET A 133 -2.66 10.46 4.62
N PRO A 134 -3.23 10.74 5.80
CA PRO A 134 -3.73 12.07 6.13
C PRO A 134 -2.58 13.10 6.15
N PHE A 135 -2.85 14.33 5.70
CA PHE A 135 -1.84 15.40 5.71
C PHE A 135 -1.22 15.66 7.09
N SER A 136 -1.97 15.46 8.17
CA SER A 136 -1.46 15.55 9.55
C SER A 136 -0.37 14.51 9.83
N GLN A 137 -0.55 13.27 9.40
CA GLN A 137 0.44 12.21 9.56
C GLN A 137 1.64 12.39 8.63
N ILE A 138 1.41 12.92 7.41
CA ILE A 138 2.50 13.26 6.48
C ILE A 138 3.40 14.35 7.09
N ALA A 139 2.81 15.37 7.71
CA ALA A 139 3.55 16.43 8.38
C ALA A 139 4.38 15.91 9.57
N GLU A 140 3.86 14.98 10.37
CA GLU A 140 4.64 14.31 11.43
C GLU A 140 5.76 13.41 10.90
N THR A 141 5.59 12.86 9.70
CA THR A 141 6.52 11.91 9.11
C THR A 141 7.69 12.64 8.43
N LEU A 142 7.41 13.76 7.76
CA LEU A 142 8.39 14.55 7.02
C LEU A 142 8.96 15.76 7.80
N GLY A 143 8.29 16.19 8.87
CA GLY A 143 8.80 17.17 9.84
C GLY A 143 9.79 16.57 10.84
#